data_AF-A0AAV5TDB4-F1
#
_entry.id   AF-A0AAV5TDB4-F1
#
_cell.length_a   1.000
_cell.length_b   1.000
_cell.length_c   1.000
_cell.angle_alpha   90.00
_cell.angle_beta   90.00
_cell.angle_gamma   90.00
#
_symmetry.space_group_name_H-M   'P 1'
#
loop_
_entity.id
_entity.type
_entity.pdbx_description
1 polymer ?
#
loop_
_entity_poly.entity_id
_entity_poly.type
_entity_poly.pdbx_seq_one_letter_code
_entity_poly.pdbx_strand_id
1 'polypeptide(L)'
;MQSTHIALAVAFLSAVIYSQCTGNDHPTCVSWIANGFCTSASYTLERRKNYCGVQCGLCNIDGSQTALGGGPSLTSCSDLNTNCAAWASTGFCTNPVYSNAIRLLYCCNTCRPFLTTTIEYVM
;
A
#
# COMPACT_ATOMS: atom_id res chain seq x y z
N MET A 1 -49.86 4.47 8.38
CA MET A 1 -48.92 4.19 9.48
C MET A 1 -48.22 2.87 9.17
N GLN A 2 -46.94 2.98 8.80
CA GLN A 2 -45.85 1.98 8.69
C GLN A 2 -46.10 0.46 8.66
N SER A 3 -45.49 -0.22 7.67
CA SER A 3 -44.74 -1.50 7.74
C SER A 3 -44.93 -2.29 6.44
N THR A 4 -43.95 -2.86 5.74
CA THR A 4 -42.53 -3.15 6.01
C THR A 4 -41.90 -3.47 4.64
N HIS A 5 -40.93 -2.68 4.17
CA HIS A 5 -40.07 -3.11 3.07
C HIS A 5 -38.99 -4.02 3.66
N ILE A 6 -39.06 -5.31 3.33
CA ILE A 6 -38.00 -6.28 3.59
C ILE A 6 -36.80 -5.86 2.75
N ALA A 7 -35.89 -5.09 3.34
CA ALA A 7 -34.60 -4.81 2.75
C ALA A 7 -33.76 -6.10 2.84
N LEU A 8 -33.67 -6.83 1.73
CA LEU A 8 -32.63 -7.83 1.52
C LEU A 8 -31.29 -7.11 1.60
N ALA A 9 -30.65 -7.18 2.78
CA ALA A 9 -29.26 -6.80 2.96
C ALA A 9 -28.41 -7.80 2.17
N VAL A 10 -28.24 -7.55 0.88
CA VAL A 10 -27.16 -8.15 0.09
C VAL A 10 -25.89 -7.64 0.73
N ALA A 11 -25.29 -8.46 1.58
CA ALA A 11 -23.93 -8.27 2.07
C ALA A 11 -23.03 -8.28 0.83
N PHE A 12 -22.81 -7.11 0.24
CA PHE A 12 -21.68 -6.88 -0.63
C PHE A 12 -20.45 -7.14 0.26
N LEU A 13 -19.92 -8.35 0.16
CA LEU A 13 -18.50 -8.58 0.34
C LEU A 13 -17.82 -7.76 -0.74
N SER A 14 -17.72 -6.45 -0.52
CA SER A 14 -16.69 -5.65 -1.15
C SER A 14 -15.40 -6.31 -0.69
N ALA A 15 -14.88 -7.22 -1.52
CA ALA A 15 -13.46 -7.51 -1.53
C ALA A 15 -12.83 -6.15 -1.76
N VAL A 16 -12.47 -5.47 -0.67
CA VAL A 16 -11.69 -4.26 -0.73
C VAL A 16 -10.40 -4.73 -1.35
N ILE A 17 -10.26 -4.51 -2.66
CA ILE A 17 -9.00 -4.78 -3.35
C ILE A 17 -8.09 -3.67 -2.85
N TYR A 18 -7.49 -3.90 -1.68
CA TYR A 18 -6.49 -3.01 -1.12
C TYR A 18 -5.42 -2.86 -2.19
N SER A 19 -5.16 -1.62 -2.62
CA SER A 19 -3.96 -1.38 -3.39
C SER A 19 -2.77 -1.69 -2.50
N GLN A 20 -2.09 -2.80 -2.78
CA GLN A 20 -0.95 -3.26 -2.01
C GLN A 20 0.32 -2.49 -2.39
N CYS A 21 0.25 -1.16 -2.40
CA CYS A 21 1.47 -0.36 -2.43
C CYS A 21 2.08 -0.43 -1.04
N THR A 22 3.10 -1.28 -0.93
CA THR A 22 3.80 -1.57 0.33
C THR A 22 4.95 -0.62 0.58
N GLY A 23 5.20 0.33 -0.34
CA GLY A 23 6.32 1.25 -0.27
C GLY A 23 7.68 0.60 -0.49
N ASN A 24 7.71 -0.69 -0.85
CA ASN A 24 8.92 -1.48 -1.07
C ASN A 24 8.72 -2.46 -2.21
N ASP A 25 9.82 -2.74 -2.91
CA ASP A 25 9.85 -3.77 -3.93
C ASP A 25 10.43 -5.08 -3.38
N HIS A 26 10.09 -6.18 -4.05
CA HIS A 26 10.69 -7.48 -3.81
C HIS A 26 12.20 -7.42 -4.08
N PRO A 27 13.06 -8.10 -3.31
CA PRO A 27 14.52 -8.05 -3.49
C PRO A 27 15.00 -8.41 -4.90
N THR A 28 14.26 -9.26 -5.62
CA THR A 28 14.59 -9.67 -7.00
C THR A 28 13.92 -8.79 -8.06
N CYS A 29 13.24 -7.71 -7.67
CA CYS A 29 12.50 -6.85 -8.59
C CYS A 29 13.38 -6.34 -9.74
N VAL A 30 14.61 -5.91 -9.45
CA VAL A 30 15.58 -5.45 -10.45
C VAL A 30 15.76 -6.45 -11.60
N SER A 31 15.83 -7.75 -11.29
CA SER A 31 15.95 -8.80 -12.32
C SER A 31 14.67 -8.95 -13.13
N TRP A 32 13.51 -8.87 -12.49
CA TRP A 32 12.23 -8.96 -13.19
C TRP A 32 11.97 -7.76 -14.11
N ILE A 33 12.38 -6.56 -13.70
CA ILE A 33 12.30 -5.36 -14.53
C ILE A 33 13.14 -5.52 -15.81
N ALA A 34 14.35 -6.07 -15.69
CA ALA A 34 15.19 -6.37 -16.86
C ALA A 34 14.51 -7.33 -17.86
N ASN A 35 13.57 -8.16 -17.40
CA ASN A 35 12.77 -9.08 -18.21
C ASN A 35 11.40 -8.51 -18.61
N GLY A 36 11.16 -7.21 -18.44
CA GLY A 36 9.93 -6.54 -18.89
C GLY A 36 8.74 -6.65 -17.92
N PHE A 37 8.98 -6.97 -16.64
CA PHE A 37 7.90 -7.16 -15.65
C PHE A 37 6.96 -5.95 -15.54
N CYS A 38 7.46 -4.73 -15.59
CA CYS A 38 6.64 -3.52 -15.44
C CYS A 38 5.66 -3.30 -16.60
N THR A 39 5.98 -3.75 -17.81
CA THR A 39 5.20 -3.47 -19.02
C THR A 39 4.43 -4.69 -19.55
N SER A 40 4.82 -5.89 -19.13
CA SER A 40 4.17 -7.13 -19.56
C SER A 40 2.69 -7.20 -19.17
N ALA A 41 1.83 -7.38 -20.17
CA ALA A 41 0.39 -7.58 -20.00
C ALA A 41 0.03 -8.93 -19.35
N SER A 42 0.98 -9.88 -19.29
CA SER A 42 0.81 -11.17 -18.61
C SER A 42 0.75 -11.05 -17.08
N TYR A 43 1.21 -9.92 -16.53
CA TYR A 43 1.11 -9.63 -15.10
C TYR A 43 -0.01 -8.61 -14.84
N THR A 44 -0.88 -8.95 -13.88
CA THR A 44 -1.90 -8.00 -13.43
C THR A 44 -1.24 -6.74 -12.86
N LEU A 45 -1.93 -5.61 -12.95
CA LEU A 45 -1.45 -4.36 -12.37
C LEU A 45 -1.20 -4.47 -10.86
N GLU A 46 -2.04 -5.22 -10.16
CA GLU A 46 -1.88 -5.52 -8.73
C GLU A 46 -0.61 -6.32 -8.45
N ARG A 47 -0.32 -7.35 -9.26
CA ARG A 47 0.93 -8.11 -9.11
C ARG A 47 2.14 -7.20 -9.33
N ARG A 48 2.08 -6.31 -10.33
CA ARG A 48 3.15 -5.35 -10.57
C ARG A 48 3.35 -4.40 -9.38
N LYS A 49 2.26 -3.92 -8.78
CA LYS A 49 2.29 -3.08 -7.57
C LYS A 49 2.89 -3.80 -6.36
N ASN A 50 2.51 -5.05 -6.11
CA ASN A 50 2.94 -5.78 -4.92
C ASN A 50 4.42 -6.19 -4.94
N TYR A 51 4.97 -6.47 -6.13
CA TYR A 51 6.33 -6.99 -6.28
C TYR A 51 7.34 -5.94 -6.73
N CYS A 52 6.94 -4.97 -7.54
CA CYS A 52 7.81 -3.95 -8.12
C CYS A 52 7.12 -2.59 -8.20
N GLY A 53 6.18 -2.30 -7.29
CA GLY A 53 5.36 -1.11 -7.39
C GLY A 53 6.17 0.17 -7.46
N VAL A 54 7.23 0.30 -6.65
CA VAL A 54 8.04 1.53 -6.58
C VAL A 54 8.88 1.68 -7.83
N GLN A 55 9.69 0.67 -8.19
CA GLN A 55 10.54 0.74 -9.37
C GLN A 55 9.77 0.72 -10.70
N CYS A 56 8.57 0.14 -10.75
CA CYS A 56 7.68 0.27 -11.91
C CYS A 56 6.95 1.63 -11.97
N GLY A 57 7.14 2.51 -10.99
CA GLY A 57 6.49 3.83 -10.94
C GLY A 57 4.98 3.76 -10.69
N LEU A 58 4.48 2.64 -10.16
CA LEU A 58 3.07 2.39 -9.85
C LEU A 58 2.71 2.78 -8.41
N CYS A 59 3.71 2.77 -7.53
CA CYS A 59 3.63 3.08 -6.10
C CYS A 59 4.73 4.07 -5.70
N ASN A 60 4.47 4.84 -4.65
CA ASN A 60 5.45 5.63 -3.93
C ASN A 60 5.99 4.83 -2.74
N ILE A 61 7.16 5.22 -2.22
CA ILE A 61 7.77 4.60 -1.02
C ILE A 61 6.93 4.75 0.25
N ASP A 62 6.00 5.71 0.24
CA ASP A 62 5.07 5.99 1.34
C ASP A 62 3.81 5.08 1.30
N GLY A 63 3.76 4.14 0.35
CA GLY A 63 2.66 3.21 0.12
C GLY A 63 1.47 3.80 -0.62
N SER A 64 1.55 5.03 -1.13
CA SER A 64 0.52 5.54 -2.03
C SER A 64 0.72 5.06 -3.47
N GLN A 65 -0.37 5.07 -4.24
CA GLN A 65 -0.34 4.79 -5.67
C GLN A 65 -0.02 6.06 -6.47
N THR A 66 0.62 5.88 -7.62
CA THR A 66 0.74 6.91 -8.65
C THR A 66 -0.44 6.85 -9.62
N ALA A 67 -0.55 7.82 -10.54
CA ALA A 67 -1.52 7.77 -11.63
C ALA A 67 -1.36 6.53 -12.54
N LEU A 68 -0.15 5.97 -12.65
CA LEU A 68 0.12 4.76 -13.42
C LEU A 68 -0.41 3.49 -12.72
N GLY A 69 -0.65 3.56 -11.40
CA GLY A 69 -1.18 2.47 -10.57
C GLY A 69 -2.64 2.08 -10.84
N GLY A 70 -3.32 2.81 -11.75
CA GLY A 70 -4.59 2.40 -12.38
C GLY A 70 -5.86 2.64 -11.56
N GLY A 71 -5.93 3.72 -10.79
CA GLY A 71 -7.16 4.13 -10.11
C GLY A 71 -7.23 5.64 -9.88
N PRO A 72 -8.42 6.21 -9.59
CA PRO A 72 -8.48 7.53 -8.98
C PRO A 72 -7.59 7.49 -7.74
N SER A 73 -6.69 8.46 -7.59
CA SER A 73 -5.62 8.52 -6.58
C SER A 73 -6.17 8.49 -5.16
N LEU A 74 -6.72 7.37 -4.72
CA LEU A 74 -7.36 7.11 -3.45
C LEU A 74 -7.35 5.60 -3.27
N THR A 75 -6.48 5.12 -2.40
CA THR A 75 -6.81 3.90 -1.66
C THR A 75 -6.55 4.21 -0.20
N SER A 76 -7.52 3.82 0.62
CA SER A 76 -7.52 3.91 2.07
C SER A 76 -6.24 3.34 2.66
N CYS A 77 -5.24 4.20 2.82
CA CYS A 77 -4.22 4.03 3.83
C CYS A 77 -4.96 4.16 5.17
N SER A 78 -4.95 3.10 5.96
CA SER A 78 -5.56 3.06 7.28
C SER A 78 -4.71 2.22 8.20
N ASP A 79 -4.65 2.61 9.47
CA ASP A 79 -4.05 1.75 10.48
C ASP A 79 -4.95 0.54 10.70
N LEU A 80 -4.39 -0.65 10.51
CA LEU A 80 -5.08 -1.92 10.73
C LEU A 80 -4.82 -2.46 12.14
N ASN A 81 -3.78 -1.99 12.82
CA ASN A 81 -3.49 -2.33 14.21
C ASN A 81 -3.91 -1.20 15.15
N THR A 82 -4.55 -1.55 16.27
CA THR A 82 -4.95 -0.58 17.29
C THR A 82 -3.77 0.00 18.07
N ASN A 83 -2.60 -0.66 18.03
CA ASN A 83 -1.39 -0.24 18.75
C ASN A 83 -0.48 0.69 17.93
N CYS A 84 -0.90 1.16 16.75
CA CYS A 84 -0.01 1.92 15.87
C CYS A 84 0.63 3.14 16.53
N ALA A 85 -0.13 3.91 17.32
CA ALA A 85 0.42 5.04 18.06
C ALA A 85 1.52 4.63 19.07
N ALA A 86 1.30 3.53 19.81
CA ALA A 86 2.25 3.01 20.78
C ALA A 86 3.49 2.38 20.12
N TRP A 87 3.32 1.71 18.98
CA TRP A 87 4.43 1.14 18.22
C TRP A 87 5.26 2.23 17.54
N ALA A 88 4.62 3.28 17.01
CA ALA A 88 5.33 4.41 16.44
C ALA A 88 6.19 5.13 17.49
N SER A 89 5.69 5.32 18.71
CA SER A 89 6.45 5.95 19.80
C SER A 89 7.65 5.11 20.27
N THR A 90 7.62 3.79 20.07
CA THR A 90 8.76 2.89 20.35
C THR A 90 9.66 2.64 19.13
N GLY A 91 9.43 3.34 18.02
CA GLY A 91 10.30 3.33 16.85
C GLY A 91 9.93 2.32 15.76
N PHE A 92 8.74 1.70 15.79
CA PHE A 92 8.31 0.75 14.76
C PHE A 92 8.40 1.32 13.34
N CYS A 93 7.96 2.57 13.14
CA CYS A 93 7.91 3.20 11.82
C CYS A 93 9.29 3.60 11.27
N THR A 94 10.32 3.67 12.12
CA THR A 94 11.69 4.05 11.73
C THR A 94 12.68 2.88 11.82
N ASN A 95 12.33 1.79 12.49
CA ASN A 95 13.20 0.65 12.71
C ASN A 95 13.47 -0.13 11.40
N PRO A 96 14.73 -0.15 10.90
CA PRO A 96 15.10 -0.76 9.61
C PRO A 96 14.89 -2.28 9.56
N VAL A 97 14.72 -2.95 10.70
CA VAL A 97 14.37 -4.38 10.76
C VAL A 97 13.00 -4.65 10.13
N TYR A 98 12.06 -3.71 10.26
CA TYR A 98 10.76 -3.81 9.61
C TYR A 98 10.83 -3.16 8.24
N SER A 99 10.44 -3.91 7.21
CA SER A 99 10.28 -3.35 5.86
C SER A 99 9.14 -2.32 5.84
N ASN A 100 9.16 -1.38 4.88
CA ASN A 100 8.02 -0.47 4.64
C ASN A 100 6.73 -1.27 4.43
N ALA A 101 6.81 -2.45 3.81
CA ALA A 101 5.68 -3.35 3.67
C ALA A 101 5.05 -3.73 5.01
N ILE A 102 5.85 -4.13 6.00
CA ILE A 102 5.36 -4.47 7.34
C ILE A 102 4.82 -3.23 8.05
N ARG A 103 5.52 -2.11 7.95
CA ARG A 103 5.11 -0.84 8.59
C ARG A 103 3.76 -0.37 8.07
N LEU A 104 3.59 -0.38 6.75
CA LEU A 104 2.39 0.09 6.06
C LEU A 104 1.26 -0.95 6.07
N LEU A 105 1.57 -2.24 6.18
CA LEU A 105 0.57 -3.29 6.38
C LEU A 105 -0.19 -3.10 7.70
N TYR A 106 0.50 -2.80 8.79
CA TYR A 106 -0.13 -2.68 10.10
C TYR A 106 -0.56 -1.25 10.43
N CYS A 107 0.26 -0.27 10.07
CA CYS A 107 0.15 1.09 10.56
C CYS A 107 0.37 2.09 9.43
N CYS A 108 -0.41 1.97 8.35
CA CYS A 108 -0.24 2.80 7.16
C CYS A 108 -0.29 4.30 7.50
N ASN A 109 -1.37 4.79 8.10
CA ASN A 109 -1.52 6.22 8.37
C ASN A 109 -0.49 6.73 9.38
N THR A 110 -0.22 5.92 10.39
CA THR A 110 0.75 6.28 11.42
C THR A 110 2.18 6.28 10.87
N CYS A 111 2.59 5.29 10.08
CA CYS A 111 3.98 5.17 9.62
C CYS A 111 4.30 5.94 8.34
N ARG A 112 3.30 6.26 7.51
CA ARG A 112 3.50 6.93 6.23
C ARG A 112 4.28 8.26 6.34
N PRO A 113 4.01 9.17 7.29
CA PRO A 113 4.78 10.40 7.44
C PRO A 113 6.28 10.18 7.72
N PHE A 114 6.63 9.07 8.38
CA PHE A 114 8.03 8.74 8.68
C PHE A 114 8.82 8.27 7.46
N LEU A 115 8.12 7.85 6.39
CA LEU A 115 8.74 7.42 5.13
C LEU A 115 8.92 8.58 4.15
N THR A 116 8.19 9.69 4.35
CA THR A 116 8.31 10.90 3.53
C THR A 116 9.36 11.86 4.07
N THR A 117 9.55 11.92 5.40
CA THR A 117 10.51 12.84 6.04
C THR A 117 11.98 12.43 5.86
N THR A 118 12.26 11.18 5.52
CA THR A 118 13.62 10.72 5.19
C THR A 118 14.13 11.24 3.85
N ILE A 119 13.25 11.74 2.97
CA ILE A 119 13.64 12.35 1.68
C ILE A 119 14.15 13.79 1.87
N GLU A 120 13.66 14.52 2.88
CA GLU A 120 14.00 15.95 3.07
C GLU A 120 15.38 16.18 3.73
N TYR A 121 16.07 15.14 4.23
CA TYR A 121 17.39 15.26 4.86
C TYR A 121 18.57 14.95 3.91
N VAL A 122 18.31 14.73 2.61
CA VAL A 122 19.35 14.48 1.58
C VAL A 122 19.43 15.65 0.59
N MET A 123 19.40 16.88 1.09
CA MET A 123 19.73 18.09 0.32
C MET A 123 20.70 18.99 1.08
#